data_AF-A0A7W0ZFT9-F1
#
_entry.id   AF-A0A7W0ZFT9-F1
#
_cell.length_a   1.000
_cell.length_b   1.000
_cell.length_c   1.000
_cell.angle_alpha   90.00
_cell.angle_beta   90.00
_cell.angle_gamma   90.00
#
_symmetry.space_group_name_H-M   'P 1'
#
loop_
_entity.id
_entity.type
_entity.pdbx_description
1 polymer ?
#
loop_
_entity_poly.entity_id
_entity_poly.type
_entity_poly.pdbx_seq_one_letter_code
_entity_poly.pdbx_strand_id
1 'polypeptide(L)'
;MRWGVPRVRGRGSVRQVWGDGDSPSFDATGDGERASSGRGAHERGAMTVLFALVLPLILLLSVIVVDVGNWYVHAKRLQTLVDAGAFAAAPKFVGCSVQFGNPSAANVGIRDTALAYAGDPTRDPATKNLQVQEPGEVHVLLNSPRYWGPGDPMNGAGLDYTWDIDGNGSGGDPCSERSLDVKATDFDVPLLFGFIPFGADPKRLARIEVRQVIEQNGMLPWAVPEVEPASVVALFVDEINGQVIGRQFLEKRDDVNLPFLEWVTSGLDWSTLPPTEVVPNASRIDLTFENTGVVILVSKVDPLPDVTGTTLTDTCTGDPLISCYAGDGNEDGLTFIHGWNDENGTPAQPVVRDVSVLNQTCEDMSAPYFLRTGDCELGARAVIHFGQNPAFNPQTAQVKLFGTGCHKTQGC
;
A
#
# COMPACT_ATOMS: atom_id res chain seq x y z
N MET A 1 -15.62 18.04 -9.66
CA MET A 1 -16.25 18.23 -8.33
C MET A 1 -15.33 19.10 -7.49
N ARG A 2 -15.84 20.21 -6.94
CA ARG A 2 -15.04 21.30 -6.35
C ARG A 2 -15.26 21.30 -4.84
N TRP A 3 -14.26 20.89 -4.06
CA TRP A 3 -14.33 20.96 -2.60
C TRP A 3 -13.99 22.38 -2.14
N GLY A 4 -15.02 23.08 -1.66
CA GLY A 4 -14.89 24.38 -1.00
C GLY A 4 -14.43 24.20 0.44
N VAL A 5 -13.28 24.77 0.78
CA VAL A 5 -12.78 24.86 2.15
C VAL A 5 -13.53 25.97 2.89
N PRO A 6 -14.17 25.71 4.04
CA PRO A 6 -14.74 26.78 4.85
C PRO A 6 -13.63 27.49 5.64
N ARG A 7 -13.43 28.78 5.37
CA ARG A 7 -12.62 29.66 6.23
C ARG A 7 -13.41 29.97 7.51
N VAL A 8 -12.99 29.39 8.64
CA VAL A 8 -13.44 29.84 9.97
C VAL A 8 -12.53 30.99 10.42
N ARG A 9 -13.06 32.22 10.39
CA ARG A 9 -12.43 33.41 10.97
C ARG A 9 -12.94 33.56 12.41
N GLY A 10 -12.28 32.88 13.35
CA GLY A 10 -12.51 33.07 14.79
C GLY A 10 -11.60 34.18 15.34
N ARG A 11 -12.09 35.42 15.37
CA ARG A 11 -11.41 36.55 16.03
C ARG A 11 -11.85 36.57 17.50
N GLY A 12 -11.22 35.75 18.33
CA GLY A 12 -11.40 35.78 19.79
C GLY A 12 -10.66 36.98 20.39
N SER A 13 -11.40 38.07 20.63
CA SER A 13 -10.94 39.20 21.43
C SER A 13 -10.98 38.80 22.90
N VAL A 14 -9.82 38.65 23.53
CA VAL A 14 -9.69 38.54 24.98
C VAL A 14 -9.86 39.94 25.56
N ARG A 15 -11.05 40.25 26.07
CA ARG A 15 -11.26 41.38 26.98
C ARG A 15 -10.89 40.92 28.39
N GLN A 16 -9.73 41.32 28.87
CA GLN A 16 -9.47 41.43 30.30
C GLN A 16 -10.41 42.50 30.85
N VAL A 17 -11.43 42.09 31.59
CA VAL A 17 -12.19 42.98 32.46
C VAL A 17 -11.38 43.10 33.74
N TRP A 18 -10.61 44.18 33.84
CA TRP A 18 -10.14 44.68 35.13
C TRP A 18 -11.37 45.14 35.91
N GLY A 19 -11.69 44.42 36.98
CA GLY A 19 -12.65 44.88 37.97
C GLY A 19 -11.97 45.90 38.87
N ASP A 20 -11.95 47.16 38.44
CA ASP A 20 -11.84 48.29 39.36
C ASP A 20 -13.17 48.37 40.13
N GLY A 21 -13.23 47.58 41.21
CA GLY A 21 -14.29 47.63 42.20
C GLY A 21 -13.90 48.61 43.29
N ASP A 22 -14.49 49.79 43.23
CA ASP A 22 -14.47 50.82 44.26
C ASP A 22 -14.60 50.21 45.67
N SER A 23 -13.67 50.60 46.53
CA SER A 23 -13.74 50.32 47.96
C SER A 23 -14.77 51.24 48.61
N PRO A 24 -15.87 50.75 49.20
CA PRO A 24 -16.68 51.58 50.06
C PRO A 24 -15.92 51.75 51.39
N SER A 25 -15.36 52.93 51.59
CA SER A 25 -14.97 53.43 52.90
C SER A 25 -16.22 53.51 53.78
N PHE A 26 -16.44 52.48 54.60
CA PHE A 26 -17.50 52.50 55.60
C PHE A 26 -17.04 53.36 56.77
N ASP A 27 -17.66 54.52 56.85
CA ASP A 27 -17.45 55.55 57.83
C ASP A 27 -17.86 55.05 59.23
N ALA A 28 -16.99 55.26 60.20
CA ALA A 28 -17.20 54.89 61.59
C ALA A 28 -17.98 56.00 62.28
N THR A 29 -19.28 55.80 62.45
CA THR A 29 -20.08 56.50 63.47
C THR A 29 -21.06 55.52 64.10
N GLY A 30 -21.20 55.63 65.42
CA GLY A 30 -21.72 54.60 66.30
C GLY A 30 -23.20 54.31 66.13
N ASP A 31 -23.61 53.13 66.58
CA ASP A 31 -24.33 53.03 67.84
C ASP A 31 -24.42 51.56 68.26
N GLY A 32 -24.29 51.35 69.56
CA GLY A 32 -24.32 50.02 70.16
C GLY A 32 -25.73 49.45 70.15
N GLU A 33 -25.98 48.49 69.27
CA GLU A 33 -27.09 47.55 69.43
C GLU A 33 -26.57 46.12 69.58
N ARG A 34 -26.98 45.54 70.71
CA ARG A 34 -26.67 44.18 71.13
C ARG A 34 -27.18 43.19 70.09
N ALA A 35 -26.30 42.72 69.20
CA ALA A 35 -26.56 41.55 68.38
C ALA A 35 -26.56 40.31 69.29
N SER A 36 -27.75 39.95 69.75
CA SER A 36 -28.05 38.70 70.41
C SER A 36 -27.50 37.53 69.59
N SER A 37 -26.61 36.77 70.20
CA SER A 37 -26.13 35.47 69.73
C SER A 37 -27.32 34.51 69.65
N GLY A 38 -28.00 34.52 68.51
CA GLY A 38 -28.96 33.49 68.14
C GLY A 38 -28.20 32.18 67.91
N ARG A 39 -28.07 31.38 68.97
CA ARG A 39 -27.74 29.96 68.90
C ARG A 39 -28.84 29.22 68.13
N GLY A 40 -28.81 29.33 66.81
CA GLY A 40 -29.44 28.37 65.89
C GLY A 40 -28.52 27.18 65.65
N ALA A 41 -28.06 26.56 66.74
CA ALA A 41 -27.46 25.23 66.70
C ALA A 41 -28.62 24.23 66.61
N HIS A 42 -28.43 23.14 65.86
CA HIS A 42 -29.43 22.11 65.50
C HIS A 42 -30.22 22.60 64.26
N GLU A 43 -29.87 22.35 63.01
CA GLU A 43 -29.60 21.05 62.36
C GLU A 43 -28.63 21.18 61.16
N ARG A 44 -28.00 22.34 60.96
CA ARG A 44 -27.12 22.61 59.79
C ARG A 44 -25.75 21.92 59.82
N GLY A 45 -25.38 21.29 60.94
CA GLY A 45 -24.08 20.61 61.09
C GLY A 45 -23.99 19.26 60.38
N ALA A 46 -25.13 18.57 60.21
CA ALA A 46 -25.15 17.25 59.57
C ALA A 46 -24.73 17.31 58.09
N MET A 47 -25.09 18.38 57.37
CA MET A 47 -24.72 18.56 55.96
C MET A 47 -23.23 18.83 55.79
N THR A 48 -22.60 19.58 56.71
CA THR A 48 -21.16 19.85 56.66
C THR A 48 -20.35 18.58 56.90
N VAL A 49 -20.78 17.71 57.82
CA VAL A 49 -20.13 16.42 58.08
C VAL A 49 -20.30 15.47 56.89
N LEU A 50 -21.50 15.41 56.30
CA LEU A 50 -21.74 14.63 55.08
C LEU A 50 -20.84 15.10 53.94
N PHE A 51 -20.76 16.41 53.70
CA PHE A 51 -19.93 16.97 52.63
C PHE A 51 -18.43 16.70 52.87
N ALA A 52 -17.96 16.86 54.10
CA ALA A 52 -16.58 16.57 54.48
C ALA A 52 -16.18 15.10 54.25
N LEU A 53 -17.13 14.17 54.33
CA LEU A 53 -16.90 12.75 54.10
C LEU A 53 -17.10 12.35 52.63
N VAL A 54 -18.13 12.87 51.96
CA VAL A 54 -18.51 12.51 50.60
C VAL A 54 -17.61 13.17 49.55
N LEU A 55 -17.18 14.42 49.75
CA LEU A 55 -16.36 15.12 48.76
C LEU A 55 -15.01 14.42 48.49
N PRO A 56 -14.22 13.99 49.49
CA PRO A 56 -13.01 13.22 49.24
C PRO A 56 -13.27 11.90 48.51
N LEU A 57 -14.38 11.22 48.82
CA LEU A 57 -14.78 9.98 48.15
C LEU A 57 -15.08 10.23 46.66
N ILE A 58 -15.83 11.28 46.33
CA ILE A 58 -16.12 11.65 44.94
C ILE A 58 -14.83 12.03 44.20
N LEU A 59 -13.92 12.78 44.83
CA LEU A 59 -12.64 13.13 44.21
C LEU A 59 -11.79 11.90 43.93
N LEU A 60 -11.69 10.97 44.87
CA LEU A 60 -10.95 9.71 44.69
C LEU A 60 -11.55 8.86 43.57
N LEU A 61 -12.88 8.74 43.51
CA LEU A 61 -13.55 8.04 42.41
C LEU A 61 -13.33 8.73 41.06
N SER A 62 -13.33 10.06 41.04
CA SER A 62 -13.10 10.85 39.82
C SER A 62 -11.69 10.63 39.27
N VAL A 63 -10.68 10.59 40.14
CA VAL A 63 -9.28 10.28 39.78
C VAL A 63 -9.18 8.91 39.12
N ILE A 64 -9.77 7.88 39.73
CA ILE A 64 -9.77 6.52 39.17
C ILE A 64 -10.44 6.48 37.79
N VAL A 65 -11.58 7.16 37.63
CA VAL A 65 -12.29 7.20 36.34
C VAL A 65 -11.44 7.86 35.26
N VAL A 66 -10.70 8.93 35.59
CA VAL A 66 -9.83 9.61 34.65
C VAL A 66 -8.64 8.73 34.25
N ASP A 67 -8.00 8.05 35.20
CA ASP A 67 -6.88 7.14 34.93
C ASP A 67 -7.31 5.95 34.06
N VAL A 68 -8.45 5.32 34.37
CA VAL A 68 -9.04 4.23 33.56
C VAL A 68 -9.45 4.75 32.17
N GLY A 69 -9.96 5.97 32.10
CA GLY A 69 -10.29 6.64 30.84
C GLY A 69 -9.06 6.85 29.96
N ASN A 70 -7.94 7.31 30.55
CA ASN A 70 -6.69 7.48 29.81
C ASN A 70 -6.16 6.14 29.28
N TRP A 71 -6.10 5.13 30.15
CA TRP A 71 -5.70 3.77 29.75
C TRP A 71 -6.56 3.22 28.61
N TYR A 72 -7.88 3.41 28.68
CA TYR A 72 -8.80 2.97 27.63
C TYR A 72 -8.54 3.68 26.28
N VAL A 73 -8.24 4.99 26.30
CA VAL A 73 -7.92 5.75 25.08
C VAL A 73 -6.62 5.25 24.45
N HIS A 74 -5.57 5.03 25.25
CA HIS A 74 -4.32 4.42 24.78
C HIS A 74 -4.57 3.06 24.15
N ALA A 75 -5.32 2.19 24.83
CA ALA A 75 -5.60 0.85 24.36
C ALA A 75 -6.47 0.82 23.09
N LYS A 76 -7.33 1.83 22.86
CA LYS A 76 -8.09 2.00 21.62
C LYS A 76 -7.20 2.47 20.46
N ARG A 77 -6.33 3.45 20.70
CA ARG A 77 -5.36 3.91 19.70
C ARG A 77 -4.43 2.78 19.29
N LEU A 78 -3.94 2.01 20.25
CA LEU A 78 -3.10 0.84 20.01
C LEU A 78 -3.80 -0.21 19.12
N GLN A 79 -5.11 -0.41 19.29
CA GLN A 79 -5.88 -1.29 18.40
C GLN A 79 -5.91 -0.76 16.96
N THR A 80 -6.14 0.54 16.78
CA THR A 80 -6.12 1.17 15.45
C THR A 80 -4.74 1.07 14.78
N LEU A 81 -3.66 1.11 15.57
CA LEU A 81 -2.31 0.92 15.06
C LEU A 81 -2.06 -0.51 14.55
N VAL A 82 -2.38 -1.53 15.34
CA VAL A 82 -2.20 -2.92 14.91
C VAL A 82 -3.09 -3.28 13.74
N ASP A 83 -4.34 -2.80 13.71
CA ASP A 83 -5.27 -3.01 12.60
C ASP A 83 -4.74 -2.35 11.32
N ALA A 84 -4.20 -1.13 11.41
CA ALA A 84 -3.61 -0.44 10.28
C ALA A 84 -2.37 -1.17 9.74
N GLY A 85 -1.47 -1.64 10.62
CA GLY A 85 -0.31 -2.44 10.23
C GLY A 85 -0.72 -3.74 9.52
N ALA A 86 -1.70 -4.45 10.08
CA ALA A 86 -2.21 -5.69 9.50
C ALA A 86 -2.88 -5.44 8.13
N PHE A 87 -3.74 -4.42 8.00
CA PHE A 87 -4.40 -4.12 6.71
C PHE A 87 -3.46 -3.57 5.65
N ALA A 88 -2.48 -2.75 6.03
CA ALA A 88 -1.51 -2.21 5.07
C ALA A 88 -0.67 -3.35 4.47
N ALA A 89 -0.37 -4.39 5.24
CA ALA A 89 0.40 -5.53 4.80
C ALA A 89 -0.41 -6.53 3.96
N ALA A 90 -1.75 -6.58 4.11
CA ALA A 90 -2.60 -7.57 3.44
C ALA A 90 -2.41 -7.64 1.90
N PRO A 91 -2.36 -6.52 1.14
CA PRO A 91 -2.15 -6.56 -0.31
C PRO A 91 -0.79 -7.15 -0.72
N LYS A 92 0.21 -7.15 0.16
CA LYS A 92 1.56 -7.67 -0.13
C LYS A 92 1.61 -9.21 -0.18
N PHE A 93 0.59 -9.90 0.32
CA PHE A 93 0.48 -11.35 0.21
C PHE A 93 0.33 -11.87 -1.23
N VAL A 94 -0.02 -11.00 -2.19
CA VAL A 94 -0.04 -11.38 -3.61
C VAL A 94 1.34 -11.87 -4.08
N GLY A 95 2.43 -11.31 -3.54
CA GLY A 95 3.80 -11.72 -3.85
C GLY A 95 4.23 -13.07 -3.27
N CYS A 96 3.43 -13.67 -2.38
CA CYS A 96 3.72 -14.99 -1.80
C CYS A 96 3.48 -16.16 -2.77
N SER A 97 2.88 -15.90 -3.94
CA SER A 97 2.68 -16.94 -4.95
C SER A 97 4.01 -17.33 -5.58
N VAL A 98 4.37 -18.62 -5.52
CA VAL A 98 5.55 -19.17 -6.21
C VAL A 98 5.45 -19.12 -7.73
N GLN A 99 4.25 -18.90 -8.27
CA GLN A 99 4.00 -18.86 -9.72
C GLN A 99 4.17 -17.47 -10.32
N PHE A 100 4.00 -16.41 -9.52
CA PHE A 100 3.92 -15.02 -10.00
C PHE A 100 4.74 -14.03 -9.17
N GLY A 101 5.56 -14.50 -8.23
CA GLY A 101 6.32 -13.62 -7.35
C GLY A 101 7.46 -14.33 -6.63
N ASN A 102 8.19 -13.53 -5.85
CA ASN A 102 9.30 -13.98 -5.01
C ASN A 102 8.85 -13.95 -3.54
N PRO A 103 8.57 -15.12 -2.91
CA PRO A 103 8.11 -15.18 -1.51
C PRO A 103 9.07 -14.52 -0.51
N SER A 104 10.38 -14.55 -0.76
CA SER A 104 11.38 -13.92 0.10
C SER A 104 11.25 -12.38 0.06
N ALA A 105 11.14 -11.81 -1.15
CA ALA A 105 10.91 -10.38 -1.32
C ALA A 105 9.53 -9.96 -0.78
N ALA A 106 8.51 -10.81 -0.94
CA ALA A 106 7.18 -10.58 -0.41
C ALA A 106 7.16 -10.55 1.12
N ASN A 107 7.83 -11.48 1.80
CA ASN A 107 7.96 -11.48 3.25
C ASN A 107 8.60 -10.18 3.78
N VAL A 108 9.67 -9.71 3.12
CA VAL A 108 10.28 -8.40 3.43
C VAL A 108 9.28 -7.26 3.22
N GLY A 109 8.58 -7.24 2.08
CA GLY A 109 7.58 -6.22 1.78
C GLY A 109 6.39 -6.21 2.75
N ILE A 110 5.91 -7.38 3.17
CA ILE A 110 4.84 -7.55 4.17
C ILE A 110 5.29 -6.94 5.50
N ARG A 111 6.48 -7.30 5.97
CA ARG A 111 7.06 -6.78 7.22
C ARG A 111 7.23 -5.28 7.18
N ASP A 112 7.93 -4.75 6.18
CA ASP A 112 8.27 -3.34 6.10
C ASP A 112 6.99 -2.49 5.97
N THR A 113 6.00 -2.98 5.21
CA THR A 113 4.69 -2.32 5.12
C THR A 113 3.93 -2.37 6.44
N ALA A 114 3.95 -3.49 7.17
CA ALA A 114 3.32 -3.59 8.48
C ALA A 114 3.92 -2.58 9.47
N LEU A 115 5.26 -2.51 9.55
CA LEU A 115 5.98 -1.59 10.45
C LEU A 115 5.73 -0.11 10.09
N ALA A 116 5.69 0.21 8.79
CA ALA A 116 5.41 1.55 8.31
C ALA A 116 4.03 2.09 8.74
N TYR A 117 3.08 1.21 9.09
CA TYR A 117 1.73 1.60 9.51
C TYR A 117 1.37 1.20 10.95
N ALA A 118 2.23 0.44 11.64
CA ALA A 118 2.00 0.00 13.01
C ALA A 118 2.39 1.04 14.08
N GLY A 119 3.06 2.14 13.70
CA GLY A 119 3.27 3.29 14.59
C GLY A 119 4.41 3.15 15.61
N ASP A 120 5.36 2.23 15.39
CA ASP A 120 6.56 2.04 16.22
C ASP A 120 7.77 2.78 15.62
N PRO A 121 8.13 3.98 16.10
CA PRO A 121 9.23 4.78 15.58
C PRO A 121 10.61 4.19 15.91
N THR A 122 10.69 3.26 16.86
CA THR A 122 11.97 2.62 17.23
C THR A 122 12.37 1.55 16.23
N ARG A 123 11.38 0.88 15.62
CA ARG A 123 11.59 -0.09 14.55
C ARG A 123 11.56 0.52 13.16
N ASP A 124 10.69 1.50 12.93
CA ASP A 124 10.63 2.25 11.68
C ASP A 124 10.52 3.77 11.95
N PRO A 125 11.62 4.53 11.83
CA PRO A 125 11.60 5.97 12.07
C PRO A 125 10.71 6.74 11.08
N ALA A 126 10.34 6.12 9.95
CA ALA A 126 9.44 6.69 8.94
C ALA A 126 7.99 6.20 9.09
N THR A 127 7.62 5.61 10.23
CA THR A 127 6.25 5.14 10.46
C THR A 127 5.23 6.27 10.30
N LYS A 128 4.13 5.98 9.61
CA LYS A 128 3.13 6.96 9.17
C LYS A 128 2.01 7.16 10.18
N ASN A 129 1.83 6.22 11.10
CA ASN A 129 0.66 6.15 11.97
C ASN A 129 1.00 6.49 13.42
N LEU A 130 1.46 7.71 13.68
CA LEU A 130 1.80 8.19 15.02
C LEU A 130 0.53 8.72 15.73
N GLN A 131 -0.33 7.82 16.21
CA GLN A 131 -1.56 8.21 16.92
C GLN A 131 -1.42 8.27 18.45
N VAL A 132 -0.32 7.78 19.01
CA VAL A 132 -0.04 7.77 20.45
C VAL A 132 0.80 9.00 20.81
N GLN A 133 0.54 9.59 21.99
CA GLN A 133 1.19 10.84 22.44
C GLN A 133 2.70 10.65 22.68
N GLU A 134 3.10 9.46 23.09
CA GLU A 134 4.48 9.05 23.35
C GLU A 134 4.82 7.87 22.45
N PRO A 135 5.07 8.11 21.15
CA PRO A 135 5.23 7.02 20.20
C PRO A 135 6.47 6.16 20.48
N GLY A 136 7.45 6.66 21.25
CA GLY A 136 8.66 5.92 21.62
C GLY A 136 8.44 4.75 22.59
N GLU A 137 7.26 4.65 23.20
CA GLU A 137 6.90 3.61 24.17
C GLU A 137 6.03 2.50 23.57
N VAL A 138 5.61 2.68 22.30
CA VAL A 138 4.85 1.69 21.55
C VAL A 138 5.83 0.72 20.89
N HIS A 139 5.77 -0.54 21.28
CA HIS A 139 6.60 -1.61 20.74
C HIS A 139 5.76 -2.61 19.95
N VAL A 140 6.12 -2.79 18.67
CA VAL A 140 5.42 -3.68 17.73
C VAL A 140 6.26 -4.92 17.40
N LEU A 141 5.66 -6.09 17.56
CA LEU A 141 6.23 -7.38 17.19
C LEU A 141 5.35 -8.06 16.14
N LEU A 142 5.98 -8.65 15.13
CA LEU A 142 5.30 -9.35 14.04
C LEU A 142 5.52 -10.87 14.16
N ASN A 143 4.46 -11.66 13.99
CA ASN A 143 4.45 -13.12 14.13
C ASN A 143 5.12 -13.67 15.40
N SER A 144 5.22 -12.84 16.44
CA SER A 144 5.83 -13.22 17.71
C SER A 144 4.87 -14.03 18.56
N PRO A 145 5.30 -15.07 19.32
CA PRO A 145 4.42 -15.85 20.19
C PRO A 145 3.98 -15.06 21.43
N ARG A 146 4.75 -14.03 21.83
CA ARG A 146 4.50 -13.21 23.02
C ARG A 146 4.46 -11.72 22.68
N TYR A 147 3.98 -10.94 23.63
CA TYR A 147 4.08 -9.48 23.58
C TYR A 147 5.48 -9.04 24.01
N TRP A 148 5.85 -7.83 23.61
CA TRP A 148 7.03 -7.15 24.13
C TRP A 148 6.88 -6.93 25.64
N GLY A 149 7.99 -7.00 26.36
CA GLY A 149 8.02 -6.68 27.78
C GLY A 149 9.37 -6.12 28.23
N PRO A 150 9.45 -5.65 29.48
CA PRO A 150 10.67 -5.06 30.03
C PRO A 150 11.87 -6.02 29.95
N GLY A 151 12.95 -5.56 29.33
CA GLY A 151 14.17 -6.36 29.11
C GLY A 151 14.28 -6.95 27.69
N ASP A 152 13.22 -6.86 26.88
CA ASP A 152 13.29 -7.17 25.46
C ASP A 152 14.03 -6.08 24.67
N PRO A 153 14.68 -6.43 23.56
CA PRO A 153 15.32 -5.45 22.70
C PRO A 153 14.28 -4.54 22.03
N MET A 154 14.52 -3.22 22.06
CA MET A 154 13.58 -2.22 21.51
C MET A 154 13.35 -2.38 20.01
N ASN A 155 14.33 -2.91 19.27
CA ASN A 155 14.21 -3.15 17.83
C ASN A 155 13.44 -4.45 17.48
N GLY A 156 12.97 -5.20 18.48
CA GLY A 156 12.27 -6.48 18.29
C GLY A 156 13.16 -7.63 17.83
N ALA A 157 14.49 -7.48 17.87
CA ALA A 157 15.43 -8.51 17.43
C ALA A 157 15.25 -9.83 18.20
N GLY A 158 15.12 -10.95 17.48
CA GLY A 158 14.91 -12.27 18.06
C GLY A 158 13.49 -12.53 18.59
N LEU A 159 12.58 -11.56 18.46
CA LEU A 159 11.16 -11.68 18.82
C LEU A 159 10.24 -11.61 17.62
N ASP A 160 10.70 -10.99 16.54
CA ASP A 160 10.01 -10.96 15.26
C ASP A 160 10.36 -12.21 14.44
N TYR A 161 9.36 -13.05 14.16
CA TYR A 161 9.52 -14.28 13.40
C TYR A 161 9.09 -14.13 11.93
N THR A 162 8.81 -12.92 11.46
CA THR A 162 8.56 -12.68 10.03
C THR A 162 9.81 -12.93 9.16
N TRP A 163 10.98 -13.09 9.79
CA TRP A 163 12.23 -13.40 9.12
C TRP A 163 12.71 -14.81 9.51
N ASP A 164 12.46 -15.78 8.65
CA ASP A 164 13.24 -17.02 8.56
C ASP A 164 14.59 -16.68 7.91
N ILE A 165 15.57 -16.23 8.72
CA ILE A 165 16.91 -15.83 8.25
C ILE A 165 17.65 -17.02 7.65
N ASP A 166 17.32 -18.23 8.08
CA ASP A 166 17.97 -19.48 7.71
C ASP A 166 17.31 -20.22 6.54
N GLY A 167 16.17 -19.72 6.03
CA GLY A 167 15.45 -20.27 4.89
C GLY A 167 15.02 -21.72 5.09
N ASN A 168 14.87 -22.15 6.34
CA ASN A 168 14.63 -23.55 6.70
C ASN A 168 13.14 -23.85 6.98
N GLY A 169 12.26 -22.87 6.79
CA GLY A 169 10.83 -22.98 7.07
C GLY A 169 10.52 -23.04 8.56
N SER A 170 11.39 -22.52 9.43
CA SER A 170 11.11 -22.42 10.86
C SER A 170 9.95 -21.44 11.07
N GLY A 171 8.78 -22.01 11.40
CA GLY A 171 7.46 -21.37 11.31
C GLY A 171 7.42 -19.96 11.90
N GLY A 172 6.99 -19.02 11.07
CA GLY A 172 6.80 -17.63 11.42
C GLY A 172 6.77 -16.69 10.22
N ASP A 173 7.26 -17.10 9.04
CA ASP A 173 7.24 -16.23 7.88
C ASP A 173 5.80 -16.10 7.30
N PRO A 174 5.35 -14.88 6.94
CA PRO A 174 3.99 -14.64 6.49
C PRO A 174 3.55 -15.50 5.30
N CYS A 175 4.43 -15.74 4.32
CA CYS A 175 4.09 -16.51 3.13
C CYS A 175 3.89 -18.01 3.42
N SER A 176 4.70 -18.62 4.29
CA SER A 176 4.52 -20.03 4.69
C SER A 176 3.32 -20.23 5.61
N GLU A 177 3.14 -19.35 6.60
CA GLU A 177 2.02 -19.44 7.54
C GLU A 177 0.69 -18.97 6.94
N ARG A 178 0.75 -18.21 5.85
CA ARG A 178 -0.40 -17.52 5.22
C ARG A 178 -1.13 -16.60 6.20
N SER A 179 -0.42 -16.12 7.21
CA SER A 179 -0.95 -15.20 8.20
C SER A 179 0.10 -14.22 8.68
N LEU A 180 -0.36 -13.05 9.10
CA LEU A 180 0.45 -12.05 9.79
C LEU A 180 -0.28 -11.61 11.06
N ASP A 181 0.40 -11.79 12.18
CA ASP A 181 0.07 -11.27 13.49
C ASP A 181 0.85 -10.00 13.75
N VAL A 182 0.15 -8.90 14.03
CA VAL A 182 0.73 -7.65 14.49
C VAL A 182 0.37 -7.48 15.97
N LYS A 183 1.37 -7.59 16.84
CA LYS A 183 1.23 -7.43 18.30
C LYS A 183 1.84 -6.11 18.70
N ALA A 184 1.11 -5.28 19.44
CA ALA A 184 1.65 -4.05 20.00
C ALA A 184 1.48 -3.99 21.52
N THR A 185 2.45 -3.38 22.18
CA THR A 185 2.45 -3.08 23.62
C THR A 185 2.77 -1.61 23.78
N ASP A 186 1.91 -0.87 24.48
CA ASP A 186 2.21 0.51 24.92
C ASP A 186 2.81 0.38 26.32
N PHE A 187 4.11 0.61 26.45
CA PHE A 187 4.81 0.45 27.72
C PHE A 187 4.70 1.73 28.56
N ASP A 188 4.61 1.60 29.89
CA ASP A 188 4.68 2.74 30.83
C ASP A 188 3.64 3.86 30.62
N VAL A 189 2.43 3.50 30.16
CA VAL A 189 1.36 4.46 29.91
C VAL A 189 1.14 5.37 31.13
N PRO A 190 1.33 6.70 30.99
CA PRO A 190 1.30 7.60 32.12
C PRO A 190 -0.10 7.63 32.74
N LEU A 191 -0.18 7.24 34.00
CA LEU A 191 -1.38 7.48 34.81
C LEU A 191 -1.41 8.96 35.18
N LEU A 192 -2.52 9.66 34.89
CA LEU A 192 -2.60 11.11 35.06
C LEU A 192 -2.40 11.53 36.53
N PHE A 193 -2.83 10.69 37.47
CA PHE A 193 -2.71 10.95 38.90
C PHE A 193 -1.84 9.94 39.66
N GLY A 194 -1.37 8.87 39.02
CA GLY A 194 -0.45 7.88 39.61
C GLY A 194 -0.99 7.16 40.86
N PHE A 195 -2.30 7.21 41.13
CA PHE A 195 -2.86 6.76 42.41
C PHE A 195 -3.13 5.24 42.43
N ILE A 196 -3.17 4.60 41.26
CA ILE A 196 -3.43 3.17 41.13
C ILE A 196 -2.08 2.43 41.03
N PRO A 197 -1.74 1.54 41.98
CA PRO A 197 -0.45 0.83 42.01
C PRO A 197 -0.32 -0.29 40.95
N PHE A 198 -1.16 -0.28 39.93
CA PHE A 198 -1.19 -1.28 38.86
C PHE A 198 -1.02 -0.56 37.52
N GLY A 199 0.23 -0.33 37.11
CA GLY A 199 0.57 0.03 35.74
C GLY A 199 0.40 -1.20 34.86
N ALA A 200 -0.75 -1.34 34.21
CA ALA A 200 -1.00 -2.42 33.27
C ALA A 200 -0.75 -1.92 31.86
N ASP A 201 0.35 -2.34 31.24
CA ASP A 201 0.66 -2.03 29.84
C ASP A 201 -0.48 -2.55 28.93
N PRO A 202 -1.20 -1.67 28.19
CA PRO A 202 -2.21 -2.14 27.27
C PRO A 202 -1.54 -2.89 26.11
N LYS A 203 -2.13 -4.04 25.79
CA LYS A 203 -1.66 -4.96 24.75
C LYS A 203 -2.76 -5.17 23.72
N ARG A 204 -2.42 -5.14 22.43
CA ARG A 204 -3.37 -5.35 21.32
C ARG A 204 -2.77 -6.22 20.22
N LEU A 205 -3.66 -6.92 19.52
CA LEU A 205 -3.33 -7.87 18.47
C LEU A 205 -4.28 -7.64 17.29
N ALA A 206 -3.73 -7.66 16.09
CA ALA A 206 -4.48 -7.86 14.86
C ALA A 206 -3.87 -9.04 14.09
N ARG A 207 -4.73 -9.85 13.46
CA ARG A 207 -4.32 -10.98 12.61
C ARG A 207 -4.98 -10.84 11.26
N ILE A 208 -4.19 -10.99 10.20
CA ILE A 208 -4.70 -11.25 8.85
C ILE A 208 -4.33 -12.68 8.44
N GLU A 209 -5.23 -13.32 7.71
CA GLU A 209 -5.05 -14.68 7.20
C GLU A 209 -5.54 -14.71 5.75
N VAL A 210 -4.73 -15.30 4.87
CA VAL A 210 -5.05 -15.45 3.45
C VAL A 210 -5.49 -16.89 3.19
N ARG A 211 -6.70 -17.03 2.65
CA ARG A 211 -7.27 -18.32 2.29
C ARG A 211 -7.64 -18.35 0.82
N GLN A 212 -7.47 -19.52 0.20
CA GLN A 212 -7.99 -19.75 -1.14
C GLN A 212 -9.52 -19.71 -1.08
N VAL A 213 -10.12 -18.93 -1.97
CA VAL A 213 -11.56 -18.87 -2.12
C VAL A 213 -12.02 -20.17 -2.79
N ILE A 214 -12.72 -21.02 -2.03
CA ILE A 214 -13.33 -22.25 -2.56
C ILE A 214 -14.77 -21.94 -3.01
N GLU A 215 -15.51 -21.19 -2.21
CA GLU A 215 -16.83 -20.65 -2.53
C GLU A 215 -16.97 -19.27 -1.85
N GLN A 216 -17.53 -18.30 -2.55
CA GLN A 216 -17.78 -16.96 -2.02
C GLN A 216 -19.27 -16.79 -1.78
N ASN A 217 -19.66 -16.61 -0.52
CA ASN A 217 -21.03 -16.27 -0.16
C ASN A 217 -20.99 -15.15 0.89
N GLY A 218 -21.52 -13.96 0.55
CA GLY A 218 -21.49 -12.78 1.43
C GLY A 218 -20.63 -11.63 0.90
N MET A 219 -19.93 -10.94 1.81
CA MET A 219 -19.15 -9.73 1.49
C MET A 219 -17.91 -10.06 0.66
N LEU A 220 -17.59 -9.19 -0.30
CA LEU A 220 -16.35 -9.27 -1.08
C LEU A 220 -15.13 -9.19 -0.15
N PRO A 221 -14.03 -9.90 -0.46
CA PRO A 221 -12.80 -9.80 0.29
C PRO A 221 -12.30 -8.36 0.28
N TRP A 222 -12.20 -7.79 1.47
CA TRP A 222 -11.53 -6.52 1.68
C TRP A 222 -10.02 -6.66 1.55
N ALA A 223 -9.34 -5.59 1.14
CA ALA A 223 -7.91 -5.54 0.84
C ALA A 223 -7.47 -6.18 -0.50
N VAL A 224 -8.39 -6.45 -1.42
CA VAL A 224 -8.01 -6.55 -2.83
C VAL A 224 -7.64 -5.14 -3.29
N PRO A 225 -6.41 -4.90 -3.79
CA PRO A 225 -6.06 -3.60 -4.33
C PRO A 225 -7.02 -3.27 -5.48
N GLU A 226 -7.84 -2.24 -5.30
CA GLU A 226 -8.68 -1.72 -6.37
C GLU A 226 -7.77 -0.93 -7.32
N VAL A 227 -7.40 -1.59 -8.40
CA VAL A 227 -6.61 -0.99 -9.48
C VAL A 227 -7.60 -0.28 -10.40
N GLU A 228 -8.07 0.90 -9.98
CA GLU A 228 -8.68 1.88 -10.88
C GLU A 228 -7.65 2.99 -11.13
N PRO A 229 -6.74 2.81 -12.10
CA PRO A 229 -5.69 3.77 -12.34
C PRO A 229 -6.22 4.97 -13.12
N ALA A 230 -5.64 6.14 -12.85
CA ALA A 230 -5.91 7.36 -13.61
C ALA A 230 -5.26 7.30 -15.00
N SER A 231 -4.09 6.68 -15.09
CA SER A 231 -3.39 6.45 -16.35
C SER A 231 -2.52 5.20 -16.31
N VAL A 232 -2.29 4.62 -17.48
CA VAL A 232 -1.40 3.48 -17.68
C VAL A 232 -0.44 3.80 -18.82
N VAL A 233 0.84 3.52 -18.63
CA VAL A 233 1.90 3.74 -19.62
C VAL A 233 2.67 2.44 -19.82
N ALA A 234 2.77 1.98 -21.06
CA ALA A 234 3.70 0.92 -21.42
C ALA A 234 5.08 1.52 -21.69
N LEU A 235 6.06 1.11 -20.90
CA LEU A 235 7.47 1.45 -21.08
C LEU A 235 8.17 0.29 -21.78
N PHE A 236 9.03 0.62 -22.73
CA PHE A 236 9.83 -0.35 -23.46
C PHE A 236 11.26 -0.18 -22.99
N VAL A 237 11.83 -1.22 -22.41
CA VAL A 237 13.14 -1.16 -21.73
C VAL A 237 14.12 -2.15 -22.32
N ASP A 238 15.38 -1.75 -22.39
CA ASP A 238 16.49 -2.68 -22.64
C ASP A 238 16.80 -3.43 -21.34
N GLU A 239 16.59 -4.74 -21.33
CA GLU A 239 16.76 -5.60 -20.15
C GLU A 239 18.23 -5.78 -19.76
N ILE A 240 19.19 -5.33 -20.58
CA ILE A 240 20.63 -5.41 -20.24
C ILE A 240 21.05 -4.30 -19.28
N ASN A 241 20.42 -3.12 -19.37
CA ASN A 241 20.84 -1.91 -18.67
C ASN A 241 19.68 -1.13 -18.03
N GLY A 242 18.43 -1.60 -18.18
CA GLY A 242 17.22 -0.95 -17.71
C GLY A 242 16.92 0.38 -18.41
N GLN A 243 17.49 0.65 -19.59
CA GLN A 243 17.29 1.91 -20.31
C GLN A 243 15.89 1.94 -20.94
N VAL A 244 15.15 3.04 -20.76
CA VAL A 244 13.85 3.25 -21.40
C VAL A 244 14.06 3.66 -22.86
N ILE A 245 13.70 2.77 -23.78
CA ILE A 245 13.78 2.93 -25.24
C ILE A 245 12.58 3.70 -25.77
N GLY A 246 11.39 3.36 -25.27
CA GLY A 246 10.12 3.84 -25.80
C GLY A 246 9.04 3.94 -24.73
N ARG A 247 8.00 4.72 -25.02
CA ARG A 247 6.89 4.99 -24.11
C ARG A 247 5.59 5.03 -24.91
N GLN A 248 4.56 4.39 -24.39
CA GLN A 248 3.24 4.37 -25.01
C GLN A 248 2.18 4.58 -23.93
N PHE A 249 1.49 5.72 -23.99
CA PHE A 249 0.36 5.97 -23.10
C PHE A 249 -0.85 5.15 -23.56
N LEU A 250 -1.59 4.62 -22.58
CA LEU A 250 -2.82 3.88 -22.83
C LEU A 250 -4.01 4.69 -22.33
N GLU A 251 -5.12 4.62 -23.08
CA GLU A 251 -6.39 5.22 -22.69
C GLU A 251 -7.39 4.14 -22.26
N LYS A 252 -8.23 4.50 -21.30
CA LYS A 252 -9.31 3.64 -20.81
C LYS A 252 -10.37 3.52 -21.91
N ARG A 253 -10.64 2.29 -22.35
CA ARG A 253 -11.72 1.96 -23.26
C ARG A 253 -12.82 1.24 -22.49
N ASP A 254 -13.97 1.89 -22.38
CA ASP A 254 -15.19 1.25 -21.88
C ASP A 254 -15.85 0.48 -23.03
N ASP A 255 -15.62 -0.84 -23.07
CA ASP A 255 -16.39 -1.75 -23.93
C ASP A 255 -17.46 -2.45 -23.08
N VAL A 256 -18.74 -2.17 -23.37
CA VAL A 256 -19.88 -2.76 -22.67
C VAL A 256 -19.99 -4.28 -22.79
N ASN A 257 -19.25 -4.89 -23.73
CA ASN A 257 -19.25 -6.33 -23.96
C ASN A 257 -18.14 -7.07 -23.19
N LEU A 258 -17.20 -6.34 -22.58
CA LEU A 258 -16.16 -6.92 -21.75
C LEU A 258 -16.52 -6.78 -20.27
N PRO A 259 -16.34 -7.82 -19.45
CA PRO A 259 -16.59 -7.74 -18.00
C PRO A 259 -15.47 -6.99 -17.26
N PHE A 260 -14.46 -6.48 -17.96
CA PHE A 260 -13.32 -5.76 -17.41
C PHE A 260 -13.00 -4.52 -18.25
N LEU A 261 -12.31 -3.57 -17.61
CA LEU A 261 -11.81 -2.36 -18.27
C LEU A 261 -10.61 -2.68 -19.16
N GLU A 262 -10.69 -2.30 -20.42
CA GLU A 262 -9.60 -2.46 -21.38
C GLU A 262 -8.80 -1.14 -21.46
N TRP A 263 -7.47 -1.24 -21.50
CA TRP A 263 -6.60 -0.11 -21.77
C TRP A 263 -5.99 -0.31 -23.16
N VAL A 264 -6.26 0.63 -24.06
CA VAL A 264 -5.83 0.54 -25.47
C VAL A 264 -4.87 1.67 -25.80
N THR A 265 -4.04 1.48 -26.82
CA THR A 265 -3.25 2.57 -27.39
C THR A 265 -4.20 3.66 -27.83
N SER A 266 -3.98 4.89 -27.36
CA SER A 266 -4.92 5.97 -27.66
C SER A 266 -4.95 6.25 -29.16
N GLY A 267 -6.13 6.10 -29.78
CA GLY A 267 -6.32 6.37 -31.21
C GLY A 267 -6.43 7.87 -31.54
N LEU A 268 -6.26 8.74 -30.53
CA LEU A 268 -6.41 10.18 -30.64
C LEU A 268 -5.23 10.81 -31.40
N ASP A 269 -5.56 11.62 -32.41
CA ASP A 269 -4.63 12.48 -33.14
C ASP A 269 -4.21 13.65 -32.23
N TRP A 270 -3.11 13.46 -31.52
CA TRP A 270 -2.56 14.43 -30.57
C TRP A 270 -1.97 15.69 -31.21
N SER A 271 -2.04 15.86 -32.53
CA SER A 271 -1.76 17.13 -33.19
C SER A 271 -2.69 18.28 -32.72
N THR A 272 -3.76 17.95 -31.99
CA THR A 272 -4.72 18.90 -31.41
C THR A 272 -4.43 19.30 -29.96
N LEU A 273 -3.43 18.70 -29.30
CA LEU A 273 -3.02 19.04 -27.93
C LEU A 273 -1.87 20.07 -27.92
N PRO A 274 -1.76 20.91 -26.87
CA PRO A 274 -0.73 21.94 -26.80
C PRO A 274 0.70 21.34 -26.89
N PRO A 275 1.64 21.98 -27.62
CA PRO A 275 2.95 21.41 -27.97
C PRO A 275 3.89 21.08 -26.80
N THR A 276 3.54 21.49 -25.58
CA THR A 276 4.35 21.28 -24.37
C THR A 276 4.13 19.93 -23.69
N GLU A 277 3.14 19.13 -24.13
CA GLU A 277 2.80 17.82 -23.53
C GLU A 277 2.75 16.67 -24.55
N VAL A 278 3.23 16.89 -25.79
CA VAL A 278 3.22 15.85 -26.82
C VAL A 278 4.39 14.91 -26.59
N VAL A 279 4.19 13.88 -25.77
CA VAL A 279 5.00 12.67 -25.88
C VAL A 279 4.49 11.94 -27.11
N PRO A 280 5.29 11.77 -28.18
CA PRO A 280 4.79 11.15 -29.41
C PRO A 280 4.33 9.73 -29.09
N ASN A 281 3.07 9.44 -29.40
CA ASN A 281 2.60 8.06 -29.49
C ASN A 281 3.51 7.36 -30.47
N ALA A 282 4.23 6.36 -30.00
CA ALA A 282 5.04 5.56 -30.87
C ALA A 282 4.10 4.57 -31.57
N SER A 283 3.52 4.98 -32.70
CA SER A 283 2.83 4.07 -33.62
C SER A 283 3.74 2.90 -34.05
N ARG A 284 5.05 3.13 -33.93
CA ARG A 284 6.15 2.19 -34.07
C ARG A 284 7.20 2.55 -33.02
N ILE A 285 7.73 1.53 -32.34
CA ILE A 285 8.89 1.65 -31.47
C ILE A 285 10.05 0.93 -32.15
N ASP A 286 11.14 1.65 -32.37
CA ASP A 286 12.36 1.08 -32.93
C ASP A 286 13.07 0.26 -31.85
N LEU A 287 13.02 -1.06 -31.98
CA LEU A 287 13.77 -1.96 -31.13
C LEU A 287 15.24 -1.96 -31.57
N THR A 288 16.07 -1.18 -30.87
CA THR A 288 17.51 -1.11 -31.15
C THR A 288 18.32 -2.20 -30.46
N PHE A 289 17.69 -2.98 -29.58
CA PHE A 289 18.32 -4.00 -28.74
C PHE A 289 17.58 -5.33 -28.84
N GLU A 290 18.32 -6.44 -28.76
CA GLU A 290 17.76 -7.79 -28.84
C GLU A 290 16.92 -8.16 -27.61
N ASN A 291 17.24 -7.60 -26.44
CA ASN A 291 16.57 -7.87 -25.17
C ASN A 291 15.66 -6.70 -24.78
N THR A 292 14.57 -6.49 -25.52
CA THR A 292 13.59 -5.45 -25.17
C THR A 292 12.40 -6.05 -24.42
N GLY A 293 12.13 -5.54 -23.22
CA GLY A 293 11.01 -5.90 -22.36
C GLY A 293 9.93 -4.82 -22.27
N VAL A 294 8.69 -5.20 -21.90
CA VAL A 294 7.62 -4.23 -21.53
C VAL A 294 7.56 -4.09 -20.03
N VAL A 295 7.49 -2.86 -19.53
CA VAL A 295 7.11 -2.57 -18.15
C VAL A 295 5.83 -1.75 -18.16
N ILE A 296 4.84 -2.17 -17.37
CA ILE A 296 3.58 -1.43 -17.26
C ILE A 296 3.66 -0.50 -16.06
N LEU A 297 3.68 0.79 -16.33
CA LEU A 297 3.61 1.84 -15.34
C LEU A 297 2.14 2.24 -15.13
N VAL A 298 1.73 2.29 -13.87
CA VAL A 298 0.38 2.63 -13.47
C VAL A 298 0.42 3.81 -12.50
N SER A 299 -0.33 4.87 -12.82
CA SER A 299 -0.50 6.02 -11.93
C SER A 299 -1.93 6.08 -11.43
N LYS A 300 -2.09 6.23 -10.11
CA LYS A 300 -3.42 6.31 -9.49
C LYS A 300 -4.03 7.70 -9.50
N VAL A 301 -3.19 8.74 -9.48
CA VAL A 301 -3.65 10.12 -9.26
C VAL A 301 -3.39 11.00 -10.47
N ASP A 302 -2.23 10.83 -11.11
CA ASP A 302 -1.82 11.65 -12.24
C ASP A 302 -2.31 11.03 -13.55
N PRO A 303 -3.17 11.70 -14.33
CA PRO A 303 -3.52 11.25 -15.67
C PRO A 303 -2.35 11.33 -16.67
N LEU A 304 -1.28 12.06 -16.37
CA LEU A 304 -0.09 12.23 -17.21
C LEU A 304 1.19 12.18 -16.36
N PRO A 305 1.54 11.01 -15.79
CA PRO A 305 2.70 10.88 -14.91
C PRO A 305 3.98 11.29 -15.64
N ASP A 306 4.88 11.96 -14.92
CA ASP A 306 6.19 12.30 -15.46
C ASP A 306 7.03 11.04 -15.64
N VAL A 307 7.22 10.64 -16.89
CA VAL A 307 7.99 9.46 -17.30
C VAL A 307 9.32 9.84 -17.95
N THR A 308 9.85 11.04 -17.71
CA THR A 308 11.05 11.57 -18.38
C THR A 308 12.37 10.85 -18.00
N GLY A 309 12.36 10.03 -16.94
CA GLY A 309 13.51 9.21 -16.54
C GLY A 309 14.09 8.37 -17.68
N THR A 310 15.41 8.26 -17.73
CA THR A 310 16.14 7.52 -18.77
C THR A 310 16.32 6.04 -18.43
N THR A 311 16.25 5.70 -17.14
CA THR A 311 16.32 4.32 -16.65
C THR A 311 15.03 3.95 -15.94
N LEU A 312 14.73 2.65 -15.89
CA LEU A 312 13.55 2.15 -15.20
C LEU A 312 13.57 2.52 -13.71
N THR A 313 14.74 2.47 -13.07
CA THR A 313 14.89 2.86 -11.66
C THR A 313 14.50 4.33 -11.46
N ASP A 314 14.97 5.24 -12.30
CA ASP A 314 14.63 6.67 -12.18
C ASP A 314 13.13 6.91 -12.37
N THR A 315 12.51 6.24 -13.33
CA THR A 315 11.08 6.37 -13.62
C THR A 315 10.19 5.73 -12.55
N CYS A 316 10.60 4.60 -11.98
CA CYS A 316 9.77 3.82 -11.06
C CYS A 316 9.98 4.15 -9.58
N THR A 317 11.10 4.79 -9.21
CA THR A 317 11.38 5.15 -7.81
C THR A 317 11.13 6.62 -7.47
N GLY A 318 10.95 7.47 -8.50
CA GLY A 318 10.84 8.93 -8.32
C GLY A 318 9.53 9.41 -7.69
N ASP A 319 8.42 8.71 -7.92
CA ASP A 319 7.10 9.11 -7.41
C ASP A 319 6.39 7.97 -6.65
N PRO A 320 6.02 8.17 -5.37
CA PRO A 320 5.29 7.17 -4.58
C PRO A 320 3.87 6.86 -5.08
N LEU A 321 3.32 7.64 -6.02
CA LEU A 321 2.01 7.46 -6.63
C LEU A 321 2.04 6.61 -7.90
N ILE A 322 3.24 6.27 -8.37
CA ILE A 322 3.49 5.43 -9.53
C ILE A 322 3.81 4.01 -9.06
N SER A 323 3.25 3.02 -9.74
CA SER A 323 3.59 1.60 -9.55
C SER A 323 4.01 1.00 -10.88
N CYS A 324 5.24 0.51 -10.95
CA CYS A 324 5.75 -0.22 -12.10
C CYS A 324 5.57 -1.72 -11.89
N TYR A 325 4.92 -2.36 -12.85
CA TYR A 325 4.79 -3.81 -12.96
C TYR A 325 5.83 -4.26 -13.98
N ALA A 326 6.91 -4.85 -13.46
CA ALA A 326 8.07 -5.35 -14.20
C ALA A 326 8.25 -6.85 -13.89
N GLY A 327 9.25 -7.50 -14.50
CA GLY A 327 9.62 -8.89 -14.22
C GLY A 327 10.24 -9.10 -12.83
N ASP A 328 11.03 -10.16 -12.67
CA ASP A 328 11.62 -10.55 -11.37
C ASP A 328 12.67 -9.55 -10.83
N GLY A 329 13.12 -8.60 -11.65
CA GLY A 329 14.08 -7.56 -11.30
C GLY A 329 13.68 -6.14 -11.72
N ASN A 330 14.43 -5.16 -11.24
CA ASN A 330 14.27 -3.72 -11.60
C ASN A 330 14.77 -3.38 -13.02
N GLU A 331 15.13 -4.40 -13.80
CA GLU A 331 15.65 -4.29 -15.17
C GLU A 331 14.87 -5.20 -16.13
N ASP A 332 14.01 -6.09 -15.62
CA ASP A 332 13.34 -7.12 -16.41
C ASP A 332 11.94 -6.67 -16.87
N GLY A 333 11.57 -6.96 -18.11
CA GLY A 333 10.20 -6.76 -18.59
C GLY A 333 9.23 -7.81 -18.06
N LEU A 334 7.92 -7.49 -18.08
CA LEU A 334 6.83 -8.44 -17.82
C LEU A 334 6.74 -9.54 -18.89
N THR A 335 7.20 -9.24 -20.10
CA THR A 335 7.16 -10.15 -21.24
C THR A 335 8.16 -9.72 -22.30
N PHE A 336 8.65 -10.69 -23.07
CA PHE A 336 9.42 -10.44 -24.28
C PHE A 336 8.55 -9.81 -25.36
N ILE A 337 9.12 -8.83 -26.07
CA ILE A 337 8.51 -8.17 -27.22
C ILE A 337 9.27 -8.59 -28.47
N HIS A 338 8.54 -8.90 -29.53
CA HIS A 338 9.13 -9.09 -30.84
C HIS A 338 8.81 -7.90 -31.74
N GLY A 339 9.86 -7.28 -32.26
CA GLY A 339 9.75 -6.31 -33.34
C GLY A 339 9.93 -6.99 -34.69
N TRP A 340 9.45 -6.33 -35.74
CA TRP A 340 9.69 -6.73 -37.11
C TRP A 340 10.43 -5.62 -37.87
N ASN A 341 11.16 -6.02 -38.91
CA ASN A 341 11.78 -5.04 -39.80
C ASN A 341 10.69 -4.39 -40.67
N ASP A 342 10.66 -3.06 -40.67
CA ASP A 342 9.70 -2.28 -41.47
C ASP A 342 10.12 -2.12 -42.94
N GLU A 343 11.31 -2.60 -43.31
CA GLU A 343 11.76 -2.61 -44.70
C GLU A 343 10.94 -3.54 -45.58
N ASN A 344 10.68 -3.12 -46.81
CA ASN A 344 10.04 -3.98 -47.79
C ASN A 344 10.95 -5.16 -48.09
N GLY A 345 10.48 -6.38 -47.83
CA GLY A 345 11.19 -7.57 -48.28
C GLY A 345 11.39 -7.57 -49.80
N THR A 346 12.41 -8.29 -50.25
CA THR A 346 12.70 -8.53 -51.66
C THR A 346 12.53 -10.01 -51.99
N PRO A 347 12.42 -10.40 -53.27
CA PRO A 347 12.36 -11.82 -53.63
C PRO A 347 13.58 -12.63 -53.16
N ALA A 348 14.75 -11.98 -53.00
CA ALA A 348 15.97 -12.61 -52.50
C ALA A 348 16.06 -12.61 -50.96
N GLN A 349 15.37 -11.69 -50.30
CA GLN A 349 15.37 -11.50 -48.84
C GLN A 349 13.95 -11.12 -48.39
N PRO A 350 13.05 -12.11 -48.22
CA PRO A 350 11.72 -11.85 -47.70
C PRO A 350 11.80 -11.44 -46.23
N VAL A 351 10.91 -10.53 -45.82
CA VAL A 351 10.87 -10.00 -44.45
C VAL A 351 9.60 -10.48 -43.77
N VAL A 352 9.74 -11.04 -42.57
CA VAL A 352 8.61 -11.42 -41.71
C VAL A 352 8.09 -10.16 -41.02
N ARG A 353 6.79 -9.91 -41.13
CA ARG A 353 6.11 -8.71 -40.60
C ARG A 353 5.35 -8.97 -39.31
N ASP A 354 4.79 -10.15 -39.18
CA ASP A 354 4.01 -10.52 -38.01
C ASP A 354 4.13 -12.03 -37.83
N VAL A 355 4.18 -12.48 -36.58
CA VAL A 355 4.18 -13.90 -36.20
C VAL A 355 3.25 -14.06 -35.01
N SER A 356 2.19 -14.84 -35.20
CA SER A 356 1.29 -15.29 -34.14
C SER A 356 1.45 -16.78 -33.94
N VAL A 357 1.55 -17.20 -32.68
CA VAL A 357 1.53 -18.61 -32.30
C VAL A 357 0.07 -19.02 -32.07
N LEU A 358 -0.34 -20.09 -32.74
CA LEU A 358 -1.69 -20.63 -32.65
C LEU A 358 -1.68 -21.83 -31.72
N ASN A 359 -2.73 -21.92 -30.91
CA ASN A 359 -3.01 -23.10 -30.14
C ASN A 359 -3.64 -24.16 -31.05
N GLN A 360 -2.98 -25.31 -31.26
CA GLN A 360 -3.59 -26.44 -31.97
C GLN A 360 -4.25 -27.40 -30.97
N THR A 361 -3.50 -27.86 -29.95
CA THR A 361 -3.99 -28.89 -29.02
C THR A 361 -3.76 -28.58 -27.53
N CYS A 362 -3.27 -27.39 -27.16
CA CYS A 362 -3.06 -27.05 -25.76
C CYS A 362 -4.39 -26.76 -25.06
N GLU A 363 -4.69 -27.51 -23.99
CA GLU A 363 -5.86 -27.25 -23.13
C GLU A 363 -5.62 -26.13 -22.10
N ASP A 364 -4.35 -25.74 -21.90
CA ASP A 364 -4.00 -24.69 -20.96
C ASP A 364 -4.22 -23.29 -21.56
N MET A 365 -5.25 -22.61 -21.06
CA MET A 365 -5.56 -21.21 -21.38
C MET A 365 -4.91 -20.19 -20.44
N SER A 366 -4.12 -20.64 -19.44
CA SER A 366 -3.58 -19.77 -18.40
C SER A 366 -2.36 -18.94 -18.82
N ALA A 367 -1.74 -19.26 -19.96
CA ALA A 367 -0.66 -18.46 -20.54
C ALA A 367 -1.12 -17.77 -21.83
N PRO A 368 -1.54 -16.49 -21.76
CA PRO A 368 -1.99 -15.77 -22.95
C PRO A 368 -0.83 -15.49 -23.93
N TYR A 369 0.44 -15.51 -23.49
CA TYR A 369 1.59 -15.28 -24.36
C TYR A 369 2.82 -16.12 -23.92
N PHE A 370 3.18 -17.09 -24.75
CA PHE A 370 4.47 -17.81 -24.85
C PHE A 370 4.99 -18.75 -23.74
N LEU A 371 4.49 -18.74 -22.50
CA LEU A 371 4.89 -19.77 -21.52
C LEU A 371 3.93 -20.97 -21.56
N ARG A 372 4.08 -21.83 -22.57
CA ARG A 372 3.33 -23.09 -22.66
C ARG A 372 4.23 -24.27 -22.31
N THR A 373 3.79 -25.11 -21.37
CA THR A 373 4.48 -26.34 -20.98
C THR A 373 4.44 -27.35 -22.13
N GLY A 374 5.54 -28.09 -22.32
CA GLY A 374 5.92 -28.79 -23.56
C GLY A 374 5.10 -30.01 -24.00
N ASP A 375 3.84 -30.15 -23.56
CA ASP A 375 3.00 -31.32 -23.84
C ASP A 375 1.90 -31.05 -24.91
N CYS A 376 2.01 -29.98 -25.70
CA CYS A 376 1.01 -29.64 -26.71
C CYS A 376 1.58 -29.26 -28.08
N GLU A 377 0.75 -29.36 -29.11
CA GLU A 377 1.09 -28.94 -30.47
C GLU A 377 0.83 -27.43 -30.64
N LEU A 378 1.86 -26.74 -31.12
CA LEU A 378 1.83 -25.31 -31.44
C LEU A 378 1.77 -25.15 -32.95
N GLY A 379 0.97 -24.19 -33.41
CA GLY A 379 1.01 -23.72 -34.79
C GLY A 379 1.69 -22.35 -34.85
N ALA A 380 2.23 -21.99 -36.01
CA ALA A 380 2.63 -20.62 -36.30
C ALA A 380 1.87 -20.08 -37.50
N ARG A 381 1.43 -18.84 -37.40
CA ARG A 381 0.98 -18.04 -38.52
C ARG A 381 1.93 -16.86 -38.65
N ALA A 382 2.54 -16.70 -39.81
CA ALA A 382 3.36 -15.53 -40.10
C ALA A 382 2.83 -14.75 -41.30
N VAL A 383 2.93 -13.43 -41.24
CA VAL A 383 2.74 -12.53 -42.39
C VAL A 383 4.12 -12.23 -42.97
N ILE A 384 4.35 -12.62 -44.22
CA ILE A 384 5.65 -12.47 -44.89
C ILE A 384 5.50 -11.53 -46.09
N HIS A 385 6.36 -10.52 -46.17
CA HIS A 385 6.45 -9.63 -47.32
C HIS A 385 7.56 -10.10 -48.27
N PHE A 386 7.18 -10.62 -49.43
CA PHE A 386 8.11 -11.15 -50.45
C PHE A 386 8.62 -10.11 -51.45
N GLY A 387 8.19 -8.85 -51.33
CA GLY A 387 8.51 -7.80 -52.29
C GLY A 387 7.64 -7.82 -53.54
N GLN A 388 8.01 -7.01 -54.53
CA GLN A 388 7.33 -6.96 -55.81
C GLN A 388 7.79 -8.10 -56.72
N ASN A 389 6.85 -8.82 -57.34
CA ASN A 389 7.09 -9.90 -58.30
C ASN A 389 8.05 -11.01 -57.82
N PRO A 390 7.68 -11.79 -56.78
CA PRO A 390 8.48 -12.93 -56.37
C PRO A 390 8.61 -13.96 -57.49
N ALA A 391 9.82 -14.48 -57.71
CA ALA A 391 10.11 -15.51 -58.72
C ALA A 391 9.54 -16.90 -58.36
N PHE A 392 8.87 -17.02 -57.21
CA PHE A 392 8.28 -18.23 -56.67
C PHE A 392 6.84 -17.97 -56.23
N ASN A 393 6.04 -19.03 -56.07
CA ASN A 393 4.69 -18.91 -55.52
C ASN A 393 4.76 -18.60 -54.02
N PRO A 394 4.27 -17.44 -53.54
CA PRO A 394 4.28 -17.11 -52.11
C PRO A 394 3.54 -18.13 -51.25
N GLN A 395 2.56 -18.84 -51.82
CA GLN A 395 1.75 -19.83 -51.10
C GLN A 395 2.53 -21.10 -50.71
N THR A 396 3.70 -21.35 -51.31
CA THR A 396 4.55 -22.50 -50.96
C THR A 396 5.55 -22.18 -49.85
N ALA A 397 5.53 -20.97 -49.29
CA ALA A 397 6.39 -20.61 -48.18
C ALA A 397 6.03 -21.43 -46.93
N GLN A 398 7.05 -21.96 -46.26
CA GLN A 398 6.89 -22.69 -45.00
C GLN A 398 7.51 -21.88 -43.87
N VAL A 399 6.74 -21.65 -42.82
CA VAL A 399 7.22 -21.08 -41.55
C VAL A 399 7.63 -22.25 -40.67
N LYS A 400 8.85 -22.22 -40.14
CA LYS A 400 9.33 -23.21 -39.18
C LYS A 400 9.64 -22.50 -37.88
N LEU A 401 9.05 -23.01 -36.80
CA LEU A 401 9.40 -22.60 -35.44
C LEU A 401 10.70 -23.30 -35.02
N PHE A 402 11.61 -22.53 -34.45
CA PHE A 402 12.83 -23.05 -33.84
C PHE A 402 12.89 -22.53 -32.41
N GLY A 403 13.04 -23.44 -31.45
CA GLY A 403 13.11 -23.09 -30.03
C GLY A 403 13.57 -24.28 -29.20
N THR A 404 14.05 -24.02 -27.98
CA THR A 404 14.34 -25.05 -26.97
C THR A 404 13.08 -25.85 -26.69
N GLY A 405 13.09 -27.15 -27.00
CA GLY A 405 11.93 -28.05 -26.92
C GLY A 405 11.35 -28.47 -28.28
N CYS A 406 11.60 -27.71 -29.35
CA CYS A 406 11.19 -28.07 -30.70
C CYS A 406 12.11 -29.12 -31.33
N HIS A 407 11.80 -30.40 -31.18
CA HIS A 407 12.55 -31.48 -31.82
C HIS A 407 11.97 -31.87 -33.18
N LYS A 408 12.86 -32.04 -34.18
CA LYS A 408 12.55 -32.46 -35.56
C LYS A 408 11.69 -33.73 -35.70
N THR A 409 11.56 -34.52 -34.64
CA THR A 409 10.87 -35.82 -34.62
C THR A 409 9.68 -35.88 -33.67
N GLN A 410 9.47 -34.89 -32.79
CA GLN A 410 8.39 -34.91 -31.79
C GLN A 410 7.55 -33.63 -31.75
N GLY A 411 7.73 -32.72 -32.72
CA GLY A 411 6.90 -31.53 -32.88
C GLY A 411 7.62 -30.23 -32.51
N CYS A 412 7.50 -29.27 -33.43
CA CYS A 412 6.82 -27.97 -33.27
C CYS A 412 6.19 -27.66 -34.65
#